data_AF-A0AAE0CSS3-F1
#
_entry.id   AF-A0AAE0CSS3-F1
#
_cell.length_a   1.000
_cell.length_b   1.000
_cell.length_c   1.000
_cell.angle_alpha   90.00
_cell.angle_beta   90.00
_cell.angle_gamma   90.00
#
_symmetry.space_group_name_H-M   'P 1'
#
loop_
_entity.id
_entity.type
_entity.pdbx_description
1 polymer ?
#
loop_
_entity_poly.entity_id
_entity_poly.type
_entity_poly.pdbx_seq_one_letter_code
_entity_poly.pdbx_strand_id
1 'polypeptide(L)'
;MENTTMNSTETIPVLKRKPEIMTRRSSTTRKRRQIEIEEEEVLDEKLEESISSSSSSDSCDEEEEKEEVEKKIVALQRMVPGGEMLGVDKLFEETAGYILALEYQIKALRVLATYIQDFDKENRKFGG
;
A
#
# COMPACT_ATOMS: atom_id res chain seq x y z
N MET A 1 -7.10 4.20 -64.64
CA MET A 1 -8.18 4.04 -63.66
C MET A 1 -8.14 2.59 -63.23
N GLU A 2 -7.43 2.31 -62.14
CA GLU A 2 -7.30 0.97 -61.58
C GLU A 2 -7.96 0.99 -60.21
N ASN A 3 -9.00 0.17 -60.06
CA ASN A 3 -9.81 0.12 -58.85
C ASN A 3 -9.23 -0.97 -57.96
N THR A 4 -8.47 -0.58 -56.93
CA THR A 4 -8.02 -1.50 -55.88
C THR A 4 -9.14 -1.71 -54.87
N THR A 5 -9.83 -2.83 -55.01
CA THR A 5 -10.75 -3.36 -54.00
C THR A 5 -9.91 -3.89 -52.83
N MET A 6 -9.85 -3.14 -51.73
CA MET A 6 -9.34 -3.63 -50.45
C MET A 6 -10.49 -4.22 -49.64
N ASN A 7 -10.64 -5.54 -49.67
CA ASN A 7 -11.49 -6.28 -48.75
C ASN A 7 -10.64 -7.35 -48.04
N SER A 8 -9.88 -6.92 -47.03
CA SER A 8 -9.34 -7.84 -46.02
C SER A 8 -10.21 -7.74 -44.78
N THR A 9 -11.17 -8.66 -44.65
CA THR A 9 -11.87 -8.88 -43.38
C THR A 9 -10.97 -9.74 -42.49
N GLU A 10 -10.22 -9.10 -41.60
CA GLU A 10 -9.49 -9.80 -40.55
C GLU A 10 -10.49 -10.35 -39.53
N THR A 11 -10.75 -11.65 -39.62
CA THR A 11 -11.49 -12.42 -38.62
C THR A 11 -10.71 -12.48 -37.30
N ILE A 12 -11.27 -11.89 -36.25
CA ILE A 12 -10.75 -11.95 -34.88
C ILE A 12 -10.92 -13.37 -34.33
N PRO A 13 -9.87 -14.04 -33.83
CA PRO A 13 -10.02 -15.35 -33.18
C PRO A 13 -10.63 -15.18 -31.79
N VAL A 14 -11.91 -15.56 -31.65
CA VAL A 14 -12.59 -15.66 -30.35
C VAL A 14 -12.05 -16.88 -29.60
N LEU A 15 -11.31 -16.64 -28.51
CA LEU A 15 -10.88 -17.67 -27.57
C LEU A 15 -12.11 -18.30 -26.89
N LYS A 16 -12.44 -19.53 -27.25
CA LYS A 16 -13.47 -20.34 -26.58
C LYS A 16 -13.00 -20.70 -25.17
N ARG A 17 -13.58 -20.05 -24.15
CA ARG A 17 -13.40 -20.44 -22.74
C ARG A 17 -13.96 -21.85 -22.53
N LYS A 18 -13.13 -22.77 -22.04
CA LYS A 18 -13.56 -24.10 -21.58
C LYS A 18 -14.30 -23.95 -20.23
N PRO A 19 -15.40 -24.68 -19.98
CA PRO A 19 -15.99 -24.74 -18.65
C PRO A 19 -15.12 -25.61 -17.74
N GLU A 20 -14.58 -25.01 -16.68
CA GLU A 20 -13.88 -25.73 -15.64
C GLU A 20 -14.92 -26.37 -14.70
N ILE A 21 -14.80 -27.69 -14.53
CA ILE A 21 -15.70 -28.52 -13.74
C ILE A 21 -15.47 -28.20 -12.26
N MET A 22 -16.52 -27.68 -11.62
CA MET A 22 -16.63 -27.39 -10.21
C MET A 22 -16.45 -28.67 -9.37
N THR A 23 -15.23 -28.91 -8.88
CA THR A 23 -14.99 -29.96 -7.88
C THR A 23 -15.31 -29.42 -6.49
N ARG A 24 -16.35 -30.01 -5.88
CA ARG A 24 -16.81 -29.71 -4.52
C ARG A 24 -15.74 -30.15 -3.53
N ARG A 25 -15.06 -29.19 -2.90
CA ARG A 25 -14.26 -29.45 -1.69
C ARG A 25 -15.13 -29.18 -0.47
N SER A 26 -15.27 -30.21 0.34
CA SER A 26 -16.02 -30.28 1.58
C SER A 26 -15.66 -29.15 2.54
N SER A 27 -16.70 -28.59 3.15
CA SER A 27 -16.66 -27.55 4.18
C SER A 27 -16.03 -28.09 5.46
N THR A 28 -14.84 -27.59 5.83
CA THR A 28 -14.39 -27.63 7.21
C THR A 28 -14.75 -26.31 7.88
N THR A 29 -15.59 -26.40 8.90
CA THR A 29 -16.08 -25.30 9.74
C THR A 29 -14.90 -24.54 10.34
N ARG A 30 -14.56 -23.37 9.77
CA ARG A 30 -13.66 -22.41 10.42
C ARG A 30 -14.37 -21.85 11.65
N LYS A 31 -13.91 -22.28 12.82
CA LYS A 31 -14.25 -21.68 14.11
C LYS A 31 -14.01 -20.17 14.04
N ARG A 32 -15.08 -19.40 14.20
CA ARG A 32 -15.05 -17.96 14.51
C ARG A 32 -14.24 -17.79 15.80
N ARG A 33 -13.08 -17.15 15.70
CA ARG A 33 -12.45 -16.50 16.87
C ARG A 33 -13.20 -15.18 17.08
N GLN A 34 -13.94 -15.09 18.17
CA GLN A 34 -14.39 -13.81 18.72
C GLN A 34 -13.11 -13.11 19.23
N ILE A 35 -12.94 -11.85 18.85
CA ILE A 35 -11.95 -10.96 19.45
C ILE A 35 -12.70 -10.31 20.62
N GLU A 36 -12.43 -10.77 21.83
CA GLU A 36 -12.76 -10.03 23.04
C GLU A 36 -11.72 -8.91 23.15
N ILE A 37 -12.19 -7.67 23.09
CA ILE A 37 -11.39 -6.49 23.42
C ILE A 37 -11.41 -6.46 24.96
N GLU A 38 -10.36 -6.99 25.57
CA GLU A 38 -10.09 -6.73 26.98
C GLU A 38 -9.44 -5.34 27.06
N GLU A 39 -10.14 -4.40 27.72
CA GLU A 39 -9.57 -3.13 28.13
C GLU A 39 -8.45 -3.43 29.13
N GLU A 40 -7.19 -3.29 28.70
CA GLU A 40 -6.06 -3.44 29.60
C GLU A 40 -5.98 -2.18 30.48
N GLU A 41 -6.45 -2.34 31.73
CA GLU A 41 -6.27 -1.38 32.81
C GLU A 41 -4.78 -1.08 33.03
N VAL A 42 -4.49 0.20 33.20
CA VAL A 42 -3.21 0.78 33.61
C VAL A 42 -2.77 0.16 34.93
N LEU A 43 -1.56 -0.40 34.98
CA LEU A 43 -0.92 -0.80 36.24
C LEU A 43 0.33 0.04 36.51
N ASP A 44 0.29 0.63 37.71
CA ASP A 44 1.19 1.58 38.32
C ASP A 44 2.62 1.06 38.55
N GLU A 45 3.50 2.06 38.61
CA GLU A 45 4.89 2.11 39.05
C GLU A 45 5.32 1.04 40.08
N LYS A 46 6.40 0.30 39.76
CA LYS A 46 7.37 -0.10 40.79
C LYS A 46 8.79 -0.13 40.25
N LEU A 47 9.53 0.90 40.65
CA LEU A 47 10.97 1.02 40.70
C LEU A 47 11.60 -0.19 41.41
N GLU A 48 12.52 -0.89 40.75
CA GLU A 48 13.57 -1.69 41.40
C GLU A 48 14.89 -1.43 40.66
N GLU A 49 15.73 -0.68 41.34
CA GLU A 49 17.10 -0.35 41.02
C GLU A 49 17.97 -1.61 40.98
N SER A 50 18.68 -1.84 39.88
CA SER A 50 19.81 -2.77 39.85
C SER A 50 21.00 -2.10 39.17
N ILE A 51 21.70 -1.28 39.97
CA ILE A 51 23.05 -0.83 39.68
C ILE A 51 24.01 -2.01 39.73
N SER A 52 24.33 -2.58 38.57
CA SER A 52 25.55 -3.33 38.34
C SER A 52 26.35 -2.63 37.26
N SER A 53 27.11 -1.62 37.68
CA SER A 53 28.14 -0.96 36.90
C SER A 53 29.27 -1.95 36.58
N SER A 54 29.39 -2.35 35.32
CA SER A 54 30.69 -2.62 34.70
C SER A 54 30.93 -1.55 33.64
N SER A 55 31.90 -0.69 33.93
CA SER A 55 32.41 0.38 33.07
C SER A 55 32.79 -0.11 31.66
N SER A 56 32.61 0.79 30.69
CA SER A 56 33.12 0.82 29.31
C SER A 56 32.31 0.13 28.22
N SER A 57 31.28 0.82 27.70
CA SER A 57 30.96 0.86 26.26
C SER A 57 29.89 1.91 25.95
N ASP A 58 30.22 3.19 26.12
CA ASP A 58 29.44 4.33 25.55
C ASP A 58 29.43 4.30 24.00
N SER A 59 30.19 3.38 23.40
CA SER A 59 30.28 3.14 21.96
C SER A 59 29.26 2.15 21.42
N CYS A 60 28.54 1.40 22.27
CA CYS A 60 27.62 0.36 21.79
C CYS A 60 26.24 0.91 21.40
N ASP A 61 25.73 1.90 22.13
CA ASP A 61 24.41 2.48 21.86
C ASP A 61 24.39 3.35 20.59
N GLU A 62 25.48 4.09 20.32
CA GLU A 62 25.60 4.93 19.11
C GLU A 62 25.67 4.09 17.82
N GLU A 63 26.29 2.91 17.86
CA GLU A 63 26.36 2.01 16.71
C GLU A 63 25.01 1.39 16.38
N GLU A 64 24.20 1.03 17.39
CA GLU A 64 22.86 0.50 17.20
C GLU A 64 21.91 1.55 16.59
N GLU A 65 21.94 2.80 17.09
CA GLU A 65 21.14 3.90 16.54
C GLU A 65 21.48 4.15 15.06
N LYS A 66 22.77 4.16 14.73
CA LYS A 66 23.22 4.36 13.35
C LYS A 66 22.76 3.23 12.42
N GLU A 67 22.80 1.97 12.89
CA GLU A 67 22.31 0.83 12.11
C GLU A 67 20.80 0.92 11.85
N GLU A 68 20.02 1.38 12.82
CA GLU A 68 18.58 1.63 12.63
C GLU A 68 18.31 2.72 11.59
N VAL A 69 19.06 3.82 11.64
CA VAL A 69 18.89 4.92 10.69
C VAL A 69 19.21 4.46 9.28
N GLU A 70 20.27 3.67 9.08
CA GLU A 70 20.61 3.08 7.78
C GLU A 70 19.48 2.18 7.26
N LYS A 71 18.88 1.34 8.12
CA LYS A 71 17.70 0.51 7.74
C LYS A 71 16.52 1.38 7.30
N LYS A 72 16.25 2.49 8.02
CA LYS A 72 15.18 3.45 7.69
C LYS A 72 15.45 4.15 6.35
N ILE A 73 16.70 4.54 6.08
CA ILE A 73 17.10 5.14 4.80
C ILE A 73 16.90 4.16 3.65
N VAL A 74 17.32 2.89 3.80
CA VAL A 74 17.11 1.86 2.77
C VAL A 74 15.63 1.62 2.52
N ALA A 75 14.80 1.59 3.57
CA ALA A 75 13.36 1.47 3.41
C ALA A 75 12.79 2.65 2.62
N LEU A 76 13.23 3.87 2.93
CA LEU A 76 12.77 5.08 2.25
C LEU A 76 13.18 5.09 0.77
N GLN A 77 14.42 4.70 0.44
CA GLN A 77 14.90 4.59 -0.94
C GLN A 77 14.04 3.66 -1.80
N ARG A 78 13.52 2.57 -1.22
CA ARG A 78 12.67 1.60 -1.93
C ARG A 78 11.24 2.09 -2.14
N MET A 79 10.77 3.01 -1.31
CA MET A 79 9.43 3.61 -1.43
C MET A 79 9.39 4.78 -2.41
N VAL A 80 10.48 5.55 -2.47
CA VAL A 80 10.58 6.76 -3.28
C VAL A 80 10.96 6.40 -4.73
N PRO A 81 10.24 6.88 -5.75
CA PRO A 81 10.60 6.66 -7.14
C PRO A 81 12.03 7.11 -7.44
N GLY A 82 12.87 6.21 -7.94
CA GLY A 82 14.29 6.50 -8.21
C GLY A 82 15.17 6.61 -6.96
N GLY A 83 14.65 6.35 -5.76
CA GLY A 83 15.35 6.54 -4.49
C GLY A 83 16.60 5.67 -4.30
N GLU A 84 16.64 4.47 -4.88
CA GLU A 84 17.80 3.55 -4.80
C GLU A 84 19.09 4.15 -5.40
N MET A 85 18.96 5.16 -6.27
CA MET A 85 20.09 5.84 -6.92
C MET A 85 20.47 7.17 -6.24
N LEU A 86 19.73 7.58 -5.20
CA LEU A 86 19.87 8.88 -4.55
C LEU A 86 20.65 8.78 -3.23
N GLY A 87 21.54 9.76 -3.00
CA GLY A 87 22.11 10.02 -1.68
C GLY A 87 21.09 10.68 -0.75
N VAL A 88 21.39 10.69 0.56
CA VAL A 88 20.46 11.06 1.64
C VAL A 88 19.80 12.43 1.44
N ASP A 89 20.56 13.48 1.10
CA ASP A 89 20.02 14.84 0.97
C ASP A 89 18.98 14.93 -0.16
N LYS A 90 19.30 14.36 -1.34
CA LYS A 90 18.38 14.33 -2.48
C LYS A 90 17.21 13.37 -2.25
N LEU A 91 17.43 12.30 -1.48
CA LEU A 91 16.38 11.36 -1.12
C LEU A 91 15.27 12.08 -0.35
N PHE A 92 15.61 12.95 0.60
CA PHE A 92 14.60 13.71 1.35
C PHE A 92 13.86 14.74 0.48
N GLU A 93 14.54 15.42 -0.43
CA GLU A 93 13.89 16.33 -1.39
C GLU A 93 12.89 15.58 -2.28
N GLU A 94 13.30 14.46 -2.88
CA GLU A 94 12.42 13.64 -3.71
C GLU A 94 11.29 13.00 -2.89
N THR A 95 11.56 12.62 -1.64
CA THR A 95 10.54 12.12 -0.71
C THR A 95 9.46 13.16 -0.46
N ALA A 96 9.86 14.41 -0.17
CA ALA A 96 8.92 15.50 0.04
C ALA A 96 8.08 15.76 -1.21
N GLY A 97 8.71 15.76 -2.39
CA GLY A 97 8.02 15.87 -3.67
C GLY A 97 7.03 14.73 -3.90
N TYR A 98 7.43 13.50 -3.63
CA TYR A 98 6.60 12.32 -3.84
C TYR A 98 5.40 12.28 -2.89
N ILE A 99 5.58 12.62 -1.61
CA ILE A 99 4.47 12.74 -0.65
C ILE A 99 3.44 13.76 -1.16
N LEU A 100 3.90 14.93 -1.60
CA LEU A 100 3.00 15.96 -2.12
C LEU A 100 2.26 15.50 -3.38
N ALA A 101 2.95 14.80 -4.28
CA ALA A 101 2.34 14.22 -5.48
C ALA A 101 1.24 13.20 -5.13
N LEU A 102 1.50 12.30 -4.18
CA LEU A 102 0.52 11.34 -3.69
C LEU A 102 -0.71 12.02 -3.08
N GLU A 103 -0.51 13.08 -2.30
CA GLU A 103 -1.62 13.85 -1.75
C GLU A 103 -2.50 14.46 -2.85
N TYR A 104 -1.88 15.06 -3.89
CA TYR A 104 -2.63 15.63 -5.00
C TYR A 104 -3.40 14.58 -5.79
N GLN A 105 -2.79 13.39 -6.02
CA GLN A 105 -3.47 12.27 -6.66
C GLN A 105 -4.72 11.85 -5.88
N ILE A 106 -4.60 11.70 -4.55
CA ILE A 106 -5.74 11.35 -3.68
C ILE A 106 -6.81 12.45 -3.72
N LYS A 107 -6.42 13.73 -3.62
CA LYS A 107 -7.35 14.87 -3.70
C LYS A 107 -8.12 14.88 -5.02
N ALA A 108 -7.43 14.68 -6.15
CA ALA A 108 -8.06 14.62 -7.47
C ALA A 108 -9.04 13.45 -7.58
N LEU A 109 -8.63 12.24 -7.17
CA LEU A 109 -9.49 11.06 -7.19
C LEU A 109 -10.74 11.22 -6.31
N ARG A 110 -10.61 11.89 -5.15
CA ARG A 110 -11.76 12.20 -4.29
C ARG A 110 -12.76 13.12 -4.99
N VAL A 111 -12.29 14.19 -5.65
CA VAL A 111 -13.16 15.11 -6.40
C VAL A 111 -13.88 14.39 -7.55
N LEU A 112 -13.17 13.54 -8.28
CA LEU A 112 -13.76 12.73 -9.34
C LEU A 112 -14.77 11.72 -8.79
N ALA A 113 -14.45 11.07 -7.68
CA ALA A 113 -15.35 10.12 -7.03
C ALA A 113 -16.63 10.80 -6.53
N THR A 114 -16.53 11.99 -5.92
CA THR A 114 -17.72 12.75 -5.50
C THR A 114 -18.57 13.15 -6.70
N TYR A 115 -17.94 13.61 -7.79
CA TYR A 115 -18.64 13.97 -9.01
C TYR A 115 -19.41 12.78 -9.61
N ILE A 116 -18.76 11.61 -9.72
CA ILE A 116 -19.40 10.39 -10.22
C ILE A 116 -20.54 9.95 -9.29
N GLN A 117 -20.32 10.00 -7.97
CA GLN A 117 -21.34 9.64 -7.00
C GLN A 117 -22.58 10.55 -7.10
N ASP A 118 -22.38 11.85 -7.37
CA ASP A 118 -23.47 12.80 -7.54
C ASP A 118 -24.19 12.62 -8.88
N PHE A 119 -23.44 12.34 -9.96
CA PHE A 119 -24.02 11.95 -11.25
C PHE A 119 -24.90 10.70 -11.13
N ASP A 120 -24.48 9.68 -10.41
CA ASP A 120 -25.27 8.47 -10.18
C ASP A 120 -26.54 8.72 -9.35
N LYS A 121 -26.57 9.75 -8.50
CA LYS A 121 -27.77 10.17 -7.77
C LYS A 121 -28.73 10.94 -8.67
N GLU A 122 -28.21 11.75 -9.59
CA GLU A 122 -29.02 12.51 -10.56
C GLU A 122 -29.69 11.58 -11.58
N ASN A 123 -28.97 10.61 -12.12
CA ASN A 123 -29.54 9.64 -13.07
C ASN A 123 -30.56 8.69 -12.43
N ARG A 124 -30.47 8.43 -11.11
CA ARG A 124 -31.49 7.66 -10.36
C ARG A 124 -32.78 8.43 -10.08
N LYS A 125 -32.81 9.76 -10.28
CA LYS A 125 -34.03 10.57 -10.13
C LYS A 125 -34.95 10.54 -11.37
N PHE A 126 -34.52 9.95 -12.48
CA PHE A 126 -35.30 9.86 -13.72
C PHE A 126 -35.89 8.46 -14.00
N GLY A 127 -35.88 7.55 -13.02
CA GLY A 127 -36.62 6.28 -13.10
C GLY A 127 -38.00 6.42 -12.46
N GLY A 128 -39.05 6.51 -13.28
CA GLY A 128 -40.45 6.41 -12.85
C GLY A 128 -40.89 4.99 -12.55
#